data_AF-A0A3D1J1S5-F1
#
_entry.id   AF-A0A3D1J1S5-F1
#
_cell.length_a   1.000
_cell.length_b   1.000
_cell.length_c   1.000
_cell.angle_alpha   90.00
_cell.angle_beta   90.00
_cell.angle_gamma   90.00
#
_symmetry.space_group_name_H-M   'P 1'
#
loop_
_entity.id
_entity.type
_entity.pdbx_description
1 polymer ?
#
loop_
_entity_poly.entity_id
_entity_poly.type
_entity_poly.pdbx_seq_one_letter_code
_entity_poly.pdbx_strand_id
1 'polypeptide(L)'
;TPFFSGFYSKDSIIEAVHNTHLAGAGFAYFSVLAGVFVTAFYSFRMYFLVFHGEERFGKPLDAHRGVPGAKGKTKADRATAKATANAHNDQHGDDDAHEAGHEAGHEPHHNGIGPGEKPGKAPWTVKWPLILLAIPSVFIGYVTVGPMLHGDFFKGAIVVSESHHAMEELNKEFVSAGAMGLHAFTSLPFLLMLAGVASAYYCYLVNPKVPAWFCAKFQGIYRLLDNKYYLDEFNEAVFARGALWLGGGLWNIGDKGLIDGLIVNGSAKMVGWFSTLVRQIQSGYIYHYAFVMIIGVLGFLIYFMPFPFVK
;
A
#
# COMPACT_ATOMS: atom_id res chain seq x y z
N THR A 1 11.61 6.59 -26.59
CA THR A 1 11.83 6.39 -28.03
C THR A 1 11.29 7.59 -28.77
N PRO A 2 12.05 8.17 -29.72
CA PRO A 2 11.60 9.35 -30.46
C PRO A 2 10.22 9.14 -31.11
N PHE A 3 9.46 10.23 -31.23
CA PHE A 3 8.07 10.29 -31.74
C PHE A 3 6.95 9.64 -30.91
N PHE A 4 7.24 8.89 -29.85
CA PHE A 4 6.21 8.41 -28.93
C PHE A 4 5.91 9.42 -27.83
N SER A 5 4.72 9.35 -27.21
CA SER A 5 4.30 10.32 -26.19
C SER A 5 5.30 10.47 -25.03
N GLY A 6 5.87 9.35 -24.59
CA GLY A 6 6.83 9.32 -23.49
C GLY A 6 8.15 10.04 -23.80
N PHE A 7 8.50 10.27 -25.07
CA PHE A 7 9.67 11.08 -25.43
C PHE A 7 9.40 12.55 -25.12
N TYR A 8 8.33 13.13 -25.67
CA TYR A 8 8.02 14.55 -25.53
C TYR A 8 7.87 14.98 -24.07
N SER A 9 7.25 14.17 -23.22
CA SER A 9 7.09 14.48 -21.81
C SER A 9 8.38 14.33 -21.00
N LYS A 10 9.22 13.33 -21.28
CA LYS A 10 10.42 13.05 -20.48
C LYS A 10 11.63 13.89 -20.90
N ASP A 11 11.81 14.10 -22.20
CA ASP A 11 12.95 14.82 -22.73
C ASP A 11 12.89 16.31 -22.35
N SER A 12 11.68 16.90 -22.39
CA SER A 12 11.44 18.26 -21.89
C SER A 12 11.88 18.45 -20.43
N ILE A 13 11.69 17.43 -19.57
CA ILE A 13 12.12 17.50 -18.17
C ILE A 13 13.65 17.42 -18.06
N ILE A 14 14.29 16.56 -18.86
CA ILE A 14 15.75 16.43 -18.87
C ILE A 14 16.41 17.75 -19.30
N GLU A 15 15.87 18.37 -20.34
CA GLU A 15 16.34 19.64 -20.87
C GLU A 15 16.03 20.80 -19.90
N ALA A 16 14.87 20.81 -19.23
CA ALA A 16 14.58 21.77 -18.16
C ALA A 16 15.61 21.73 -17.03
N VAL A 17 15.96 20.52 -16.57
CA VAL A 17 16.94 20.34 -15.49
C VAL A 17 18.35 20.73 -15.97
N HIS A 18 18.66 20.49 -17.25
CA HIS A 18 19.93 20.92 -17.85
C HIS A 18 20.10 22.45 -17.84
N ASN A 19 19.03 23.16 -18.21
CA ASN A 19 18.99 24.63 -18.29
C ASN A 19 18.79 25.30 -16.92
N THR A 20 18.79 24.54 -15.83
CA THR A 20 18.60 25.06 -14.48
C THR A 20 19.95 25.37 -13.81
N HIS A 21 20.11 26.59 -13.28
CA HIS A 21 21.32 27.02 -12.56
C HIS A 21 21.20 26.95 -11.03
N LEU A 22 20.13 26.34 -10.50
CA LEU A 22 19.92 26.17 -9.07
C LEU A 22 20.96 25.23 -8.44
N ALA A 23 21.22 25.44 -7.15
CA ALA A 23 22.06 24.53 -6.37
C ALA A 23 21.47 23.11 -6.40
N GLY A 24 22.29 22.11 -6.76
CA GLY A 24 21.87 20.72 -6.89
C GLY A 24 21.35 20.32 -8.28
N ALA A 25 21.19 21.26 -9.23
CA ALA A 25 20.72 20.96 -10.59
C ALA A 25 21.62 19.94 -11.32
N GLY A 26 22.94 20.03 -11.16
CA GLY A 26 23.87 19.06 -11.76
C GLY A 26 23.67 17.62 -11.27
N PHE A 27 23.37 17.45 -9.97
CA PHE A 27 23.08 16.13 -9.40
C PHE A 27 21.71 15.61 -9.88
N ALA A 28 20.70 16.49 -9.94
CA ALA A 28 19.40 16.15 -10.50
C ALA A 28 19.53 15.73 -11.97
N TYR A 29 20.27 16.47 -12.79
CA TYR A 29 20.52 16.17 -14.20
C TYR A 29 21.16 14.80 -14.36
N PHE A 30 22.23 14.53 -13.61
CA PHE A 30 22.88 13.22 -13.58
C PHE A 30 21.90 12.10 -13.20
N SER A 31 21.09 12.31 -12.16
CA SER A 31 20.14 11.30 -11.66
C SER A 31 19.06 10.97 -12.70
N VAL A 32 18.53 11.99 -13.39
CA VAL A 32 17.52 11.77 -14.44
C VAL A 32 18.15 11.06 -15.65
N LEU A 33 19.35 11.45 -16.08
CA LEU A 33 20.07 10.76 -17.17
C LEU A 33 20.41 9.30 -16.82
N ALA A 34 20.92 9.05 -15.62
CA ALA A 34 21.16 7.68 -15.13
C ALA A 34 19.85 6.88 -15.10
N GLY A 35 18.75 7.53 -14.71
CA GLY A 35 17.41 6.98 -14.77
C GLY A 35 17.00 6.52 -16.18
N VAL A 36 17.37 7.24 -17.24
CA VAL A 36 17.09 6.84 -18.63
C VAL A 36 17.76 5.50 -18.96
N PHE A 37 19.04 5.35 -18.63
CA PHE A 37 19.78 4.09 -18.83
C PHE A 37 19.16 2.94 -18.02
N VAL A 38 18.94 3.15 -16.72
CA VAL A 38 18.39 2.12 -15.82
C VAL A 38 16.99 1.71 -16.28
N THR A 39 16.17 2.67 -16.72
CA THR A 39 14.80 2.41 -17.19
C THR A 39 14.77 1.56 -18.44
N ALA A 40 15.62 1.87 -19.42
CA ALA A 40 15.78 1.06 -20.61
C ALA A 40 16.27 -0.35 -20.25
N PHE A 41 17.27 -0.45 -19.37
CA PHE A 41 17.84 -1.73 -18.95
C PHE A 41 16.81 -2.65 -18.30
N TYR A 42 16.06 -2.20 -17.29
CA TYR A 42 15.11 -3.08 -16.59
C TYR A 42 13.90 -3.45 -17.47
N SER A 43 13.43 -2.52 -18.31
CA SER A 43 12.28 -2.76 -19.19
C SER A 43 12.61 -3.80 -20.26
N PHE A 44 13.77 -3.65 -20.91
CA PHE A 44 14.21 -4.60 -21.94
C PHE A 44 14.71 -5.91 -21.35
N ARG A 45 15.28 -5.91 -20.14
CA ARG A 45 15.51 -7.15 -19.38
C ARG A 45 14.22 -7.97 -19.27
N MET A 46 13.12 -7.33 -18.83
CA MET A 46 11.83 -8.00 -18.70
C MET A 46 11.33 -8.49 -20.06
N TYR A 47 11.37 -7.65 -21.09
CA TYR A 47 10.97 -8.01 -22.45
C TYR A 47 11.75 -9.22 -22.99
N PHE A 48 13.08 -9.23 -22.87
CA PHE A 48 13.90 -10.33 -23.33
C PHE A 48 13.67 -11.61 -22.54
N LEU A 49 13.58 -11.52 -21.21
CA LEU A 49 13.33 -12.70 -20.36
C LEU A 49 11.95 -13.33 -20.60
N VAL A 50 10.93 -12.53 -20.91
CA VAL A 50 9.56 -13.00 -21.11
C VAL A 50 9.35 -13.52 -22.54
N PHE A 51 9.84 -12.82 -23.57
CA PHE A 51 9.50 -13.13 -24.96
C PHE A 51 10.61 -13.83 -25.75
N HIS A 52 11.88 -13.69 -25.35
CA HIS A 52 13.04 -14.21 -26.11
C HIS A 52 13.90 -15.20 -25.31
N GLY A 53 13.63 -15.35 -24.01
CA GLY A 53 14.31 -16.32 -23.15
C GLY A 53 13.81 -17.74 -23.36
N GLU A 54 14.51 -18.71 -22.77
CA GLU A 54 14.08 -20.10 -22.80
C GLU A 54 12.71 -20.30 -22.16
N GLU A 55 11.88 -21.11 -22.80
CA GLU A 55 10.57 -21.51 -22.29
C GLU A 55 10.70 -22.21 -20.92
N ARG A 56 9.89 -21.76 -19.97
CA ARG A 56 9.86 -22.29 -18.59
C ARG A 56 8.58 -23.05 -18.26
N PHE A 57 7.65 -23.18 -19.22
CA PHE A 57 6.41 -23.93 -19.02
C PHE A 57 6.72 -25.43 -18.83
N GLY A 58 6.08 -26.04 -17.83
CA GLY A 58 6.15 -27.48 -17.58
C GLY A 58 7.50 -28.08 -17.15
N LYS A 59 8.56 -27.28 -16.99
CA LYS A 59 9.79 -27.76 -16.34
C LYS A 59 9.51 -27.93 -14.83
N PRO A 60 9.91 -29.05 -14.20
CA PRO A 60 9.85 -29.15 -12.75
C PRO A 60 10.58 -27.94 -12.17
N LEU A 61 10.02 -27.36 -11.11
CA LEU A 61 10.66 -26.27 -10.39
C LEU A 61 12.00 -26.80 -9.87
N ASP A 62 13.08 -26.63 -10.64
CA ASP A 62 14.42 -26.92 -10.16
C ASP A 62 14.66 -25.97 -8.99
N ALA A 63 14.47 -26.47 -7.77
CA ALA A 63 14.65 -25.76 -6.52
C ALA A 63 16.07 -25.19 -6.32
N HIS A 64 16.95 -25.40 -7.30
CA HIS A 64 18.36 -25.01 -7.31
C HIS A 64 18.74 -23.96 -8.36
N ARG A 65 17.80 -23.44 -9.16
CA ARG A 65 18.08 -22.31 -10.07
C ARG A 65 17.32 -21.04 -9.66
N GLY A 66 17.27 -20.79 -8.36
CA GLY A 66 17.14 -19.44 -7.86
C GLY A 66 18.34 -18.62 -8.37
N VAL A 67 18.09 -17.37 -8.76
CA VAL A 67 19.17 -16.37 -8.78
C VAL A 67 19.92 -16.52 -7.44
N PRO A 68 21.26 -16.64 -7.42
CA PRO A 68 21.99 -16.88 -6.18
C PRO A 68 21.67 -15.75 -5.20
N GLY A 69 20.81 -16.02 -4.20
CA GLY A 69 20.34 -15.01 -3.25
C GLY A 69 18.89 -15.18 -2.76
N ALA A 70 17.99 -15.75 -3.57
CA ALA A 70 16.60 -15.92 -3.16
C ALA A 70 16.40 -17.21 -2.34
N LYS A 71 16.73 -17.17 -1.05
CA LYS A 71 16.22 -18.18 -0.10
C LYS A 71 14.71 -17.93 0.08
N GLY A 72 13.90 -18.53 -0.77
CA GLY A 72 12.46 -18.65 -0.54
C GLY A 72 12.22 -19.39 0.77
N LYS A 73 11.34 -18.84 1.62
CA LYS A 73 10.89 -19.45 2.88
C LYS A 73 10.49 -20.91 2.62
N THR A 74 11.04 -21.81 3.42
CA THR A 74 10.86 -23.26 3.31
C THR A 74 9.39 -23.64 3.48
N LYS A 75 8.95 -24.75 2.87
CA LYS A 75 7.56 -25.27 2.98
C LYS A 75 7.08 -25.42 4.44
N ALA A 76 8.00 -25.60 5.39
CA ALA A 76 7.71 -25.63 6.82
C ALA A 76 7.14 -24.31 7.36
N ASP A 77 7.60 -23.15 6.84
CA ASP A 77 7.18 -21.82 7.31
C ASP A 77 5.77 -21.44 6.79
N ARG A 78 5.32 -22.08 5.70
CA ARG A 78 4.00 -21.87 5.10
C ARG A 78 2.90 -22.70 5.79
N ALA A 79 3.26 -23.83 6.40
CA ALA A 79 2.32 -24.66 7.15
C ALA A 79 1.93 -24.02 8.49
N THR A 80 2.88 -23.37 9.18
CA THR A 80 2.64 -22.65 10.44
C THR A 80 1.82 -21.37 10.26
N ALA A 81 1.94 -20.69 9.11
CA ALA A 81 1.11 -19.52 8.79
C ALA A 81 -0.35 -19.88 8.46
N LYS A 82 -0.61 -21.10 7.95
CA LYS A 82 -1.98 -21.55 7.64
C LYS A 82 -2.68 -22.17 8.87
N ALA A 83 -1.93 -22.70 9.83
CA ALA A 83 -2.46 -23.26 11.07
C ALA A 83 -2.84 -22.19 12.11
N THR A 84 -2.25 -20.99 12.06
CA THR A 84 -2.54 -19.88 12.98
C THR A 84 -3.72 -19.00 12.56
N ALA A 85 -4.27 -19.19 11.37
CA ALA A 85 -5.42 -18.43 10.87
C ALA A 85 -6.77 -19.14 11.10
N ASN A 86 -6.79 -20.39 11.58
CA ASN A 86 -8.01 -21.21 11.62
C ASN A 86 -8.39 -21.70 13.03
N ALA A 87 -7.94 -21.00 14.07
CA ALA A 87 -8.23 -21.32 15.46
C ALA A 87 -8.68 -20.06 16.21
N HIS A 88 -9.77 -19.44 15.76
CA HIS A 88 -10.63 -18.56 16.56
C HIS A 88 -11.89 -18.23 15.73
N ASN A 89 -12.85 -19.15 15.69
CA ASN A 89 -14.25 -18.72 15.76
C ASN A 89 -15.05 -19.84 16.42
N ASP A 90 -15.51 -19.51 17.62
CA ASP A 90 -16.09 -20.44 18.57
C ASP A 90 -17.48 -20.92 18.14
N GLN A 91 -17.71 -22.18 18.47
CA GLN A 91 -19.00 -22.80 18.70
C GLN A 91 -19.81 -21.97 19.72
N HIS A 92 -21.06 -21.59 19.37
CA HIS A 92 -22.30 -22.03 20.05
C HIS A 92 -23.47 -21.04 19.86
N GLY A 93 -24.64 -21.59 19.49
CA GLY A 93 -25.92 -21.17 20.04
C GLY A 93 -26.96 -20.61 19.06
N ASP A 94 -27.56 -21.52 18.27
CA ASP A 94 -28.99 -21.68 17.97
C ASP A 94 -29.94 -20.47 18.13
N ASP A 95 -30.65 -20.10 17.05
CA ASP A 95 -32.08 -20.38 16.89
C ASP A 95 -32.64 -19.76 15.59
N ASP A 96 -33.30 -20.62 14.81
CA ASP A 96 -34.46 -20.39 13.93
C ASP A 96 -34.36 -19.55 12.63
N ALA A 97 -34.48 -20.32 11.53
CA ALA A 97 -35.52 -20.19 10.50
C ALA A 97 -35.15 -19.60 9.11
N HIS A 98 -35.20 -20.52 8.12
CA HIS A 98 -35.53 -20.37 6.69
C HIS A 98 -34.60 -19.58 5.76
N GLU A 99 -33.83 -20.29 4.93
CA GLU A 99 -34.14 -20.50 3.50
C GLU A 99 -33.04 -21.34 2.81
N ALA A 100 -33.46 -22.29 1.98
CA ALA A 100 -32.62 -23.20 1.24
C ALA A 100 -32.16 -22.56 -0.08
N GLY A 101 -30.86 -22.64 -0.40
CA GLY A 101 -30.36 -22.21 -1.71
C GLY A 101 -28.84 -22.28 -1.86
N HIS A 102 -28.30 -23.50 -1.95
CA HIS A 102 -27.01 -23.85 -2.58
C HIS A 102 -25.89 -22.79 -2.56
N GLU A 103 -25.09 -22.78 -1.49
CA GLU A 103 -23.73 -22.24 -1.54
C GLU A 103 -22.85 -23.16 -2.41
N ALA A 104 -22.72 -22.80 -3.69
CA ALA A 104 -21.66 -23.31 -4.53
C ALA A 104 -20.34 -22.76 -3.97
N GLY A 105 -19.53 -23.63 -3.37
CA GLY A 105 -18.15 -23.34 -3.04
C GLY A 105 -17.44 -22.87 -4.31
N HIS A 106 -17.12 -21.57 -4.37
CA HIS A 106 -16.19 -21.05 -5.35
C HIS A 106 -14.80 -21.59 -4.99
N GLU A 107 -14.48 -22.77 -5.51
CA GLU A 107 -13.08 -23.15 -5.68
C GLU A 107 -12.39 -22.06 -6.51
N PRO A 108 -11.25 -21.52 -6.05
CA PRO A 108 -10.44 -20.69 -6.91
C PRO A 108 -9.93 -21.59 -8.03
N HIS A 109 -10.58 -21.53 -9.19
CA HIS A 109 -10.04 -22.06 -10.43
C HIS A 109 -8.73 -21.31 -10.73
N HIS A 110 -7.65 -21.79 -10.13
CA HIS A 110 -6.31 -21.52 -10.58
C HIS A 110 -6.22 -22.14 -11.97
N ASN A 111 -6.50 -21.33 -13.00
CA ASN A 111 -6.18 -21.62 -14.39
C ASN A 111 -4.65 -21.54 -14.58
N GLY A 112 -3.92 -22.31 -13.78
CA GLY A 112 -2.52 -22.61 -14.00
C GLY A 112 -2.46 -23.62 -15.13
N ILE A 113 -1.85 -23.21 -16.23
CA ILE A 113 -1.53 -24.05 -17.38
C ILE A 113 -0.78 -25.29 -16.89
N GLY A 114 -1.24 -26.49 -17.27
CA GLY A 114 -0.61 -27.76 -16.90
C GLY A 114 0.79 -27.91 -17.52
N PRO A 115 1.65 -28.83 -17.00
CA PRO A 115 2.97 -29.04 -17.59
C PRO A 115 2.89 -29.39 -19.08
N GLY A 116 3.43 -28.51 -19.95
CA GLY A 116 3.47 -28.71 -21.40
C GLY A 116 2.32 -28.07 -22.20
N GLU A 117 1.37 -27.40 -21.54
CA GLU A 117 0.33 -26.63 -22.23
C GLU A 117 0.83 -25.23 -22.62
N LYS A 118 0.41 -24.75 -23.80
CA LYS A 118 0.81 -23.41 -24.31
C LYS A 118 -0.20 -22.36 -23.86
N PRO A 119 0.24 -21.12 -23.52
CA PRO A 119 -0.68 -20.03 -23.22
C PRO A 119 -1.66 -19.79 -24.37
N GLY A 120 -2.95 -19.82 -24.07
CA GLY A 120 -4.00 -19.46 -25.01
C GLY A 120 -3.87 -18.00 -25.47
N LYS A 121 -4.30 -17.71 -26.69
CA LYS A 121 -4.36 -16.31 -27.19
C LYS A 121 -5.31 -15.50 -26.32
N ALA A 122 -4.92 -14.28 -25.97
CA ALA A 122 -5.76 -13.38 -25.18
C ALA A 122 -7.14 -13.17 -25.87
N PRO A 123 -8.25 -13.21 -25.10
CA PRO A 123 -9.58 -12.99 -25.64
C PRO A 123 -9.74 -11.56 -26.16
N TRP A 124 -10.71 -11.36 -27.05
CA TRP A 124 -10.95 -10.07 -27.72
C TRP A 124 -11.26 -8.93 -26.74
N THR A 125 -11.88 -9.26 -25.60
CA THR A 125 -12.17 -8.35 -24.48
C THR A 125 -10.92 -7.73 -23.87
N VAL A 126 -9.76 -8.39 -23.93
CA VAL A 126 -8.47 -7.84 -23.44
C VAL A 126 -7.74 -7.07 -24.54
N LYS A 127 -7.83 -7.52 -25.79
CA LYS A 127 -7.12 -6.91 -26.92
C LYS A 127 -7.62 -5.51 -27.25
N TRP A 128 -8.93 -5.30 -27.25
CA TRP A 128 -9.51 -4.00 -27.60
C TRP A 128 -9.04 -2.86 -26.68
N PRO A 129 -9.12 -2.96 -25.34
CA PRO A 129 -8.59 -1.94 -24.45
C PRO A 129 -7.10 -1.66 -24.67
N LEU A 130 -6.28 -2.70 -24.87
CA LEU A 130 -4.84 -2.54 -25.10
C LEU A 130 -4.54 -1.78 -26.39
N ILE A 131 -5.27 -2.07 -27.48
CA ILE A 131 -5.12 -1.34 -28.75
C ILE A 131 -5.60 0.10 -28.61
N LEU A 132 -6.76 0.30 -27.96
CA LEU A 132 -7.33 1.62 -27.76
C LEU A 132 -6.45 2.51 -26.89
N LEU A 133 -5.72 1.95 -25.91
CA LEU A 133 -4.73 2.67 -25.11
C LEU A 133 -3.41 2.94 -25.87
N ALA A 134 -3.03 2.06 -26.79
CA ALA A 134 -1.80 2.22 -27.57
C ALA A 134 -1.88 3.41 -28.54
N ILE A 135 -3.04 3.62 -29.20
CA ILE A 135 -3.23 4.73 -30.16
C ILE A 135 -2.91 6.11 -29.54
N PRO A 136 -3.58 6.57 -28.46
CA PRO A 136 -3.29 7.86 -27.85
C PRO A 136 -1.85 7.90 -27.30
N SER A 137 -1.31 6.77 -26.83
CA SER A 137 0.09 6.71 -26.37
C SER A 137 1.11 7.01 -27.47
N VAL A 138 0.76 6.86 -28.75
CA VAL A 138 1.62 7.29 -29.87
C VAL A 138 1.46 8.78 -30.14
N PHE A 139 0.23 9.27 -30.24
CA PHE A 139 -0.05 10.61 -30.78
C PHE A 139 -0.13 11.73 -29.75
N ILE A 140 -0.57 11.45 -28.51
CA ILE A 140 -0.95 12.51 -27.56
C ILE A 140 0.23 13.41 -27.23
N GLY A 141 1.45 12.87 -27.09
CA GLY A 141 2.62 13.70 -26.79
C GLY A 141 3.01 14.63 -27.93
N TYR A 142 2.85 14.20 -29.18
CA TYR A 142 3.10 15.06 -30.34
C TYR A 142 2.13 16.26 -30.39
N VAL A 143 0.85 16.01 -30.05
CA VAL A 143 -0.18 17.05 -30.02
C VAL A 143 -0.04 17.98 -28.81
N THR A 144 0.31 17.42 -27.64
CA THR A 144 0.28 18.15 -26.37
C THR A 144 1.59 18.85 -26.02
N VAL A 145 2.74 18.48 -26.61
CA VAL A 145 4.04 19.08 -26.25
C VAL A 145 4.07 20.59 -26.49
N GLY A 146 3.47 21.07 -27.58
CA GLY A 146 3.38 22.51 -27.86
C GLY A 146 2.60 23.25 -26.78
N PRO A 147 1.33 22.91 -26.53
CA PRO A 147 0.52 23.48 -25.44
C PRO A 147 1.13 23.29 -24.05
N MET A 148 1.83 22.18 -23.80
CA MET A 148 2.47 21.88 -22.51
C MET A 148 3.65 22.83 -22.23
N LEU A 149 4.43 23.20 -23.25
CA LEU A 149 5.59 24.10 -23.12
C LEU A 149 5.19 25.59 -23.22
N HIS A 150 4.32 25.95 -24.17
CA HIS A 150 4.02 27.34 -24.54
C HIS A 150 2.61 27.81 -24.15
N GLY A 151 1.73 26.90 -23.73
CA GLY A 151 0.31 27.16 -23.60
C GLY A 151 -0.17 27.29 -22.16
N ASP A 152 -1.47 27.51 -22.02
CA ASP A 152 -2.17 27.57 -20.73
C ASP A 152 -2.38 26.18 -20.09
N PHE A 153 -1.66 25.15 -20.54
CA PHE A 153 -1.90 23.75 -20.13
C PHE A 153 -1.77 23.55 -18.62
N PHE A 154 -0.84 24.24 -17.98
CA PHE A 154 -0.64 24.23 -16.52
C PHE A 154 -1.16 25.51 -15.83
N LYS A 155 -1.92 26.35 -16.52
CA LYS A 155 -2.38 27.63 -15.97
C LYS A 155 -3.19 27.39 -14.69
N GLY A 156 -2.75 27.98 -13.59
CA GLY A 156 -3.38 27.85 -12.27
C GLY A 156 -3.07 26.55 -11.52
N ALA A 157 -2.36 25.60 -12.12
CA ALA A 157 -1.91 24.37 -11.45
C ALA A 157 -0.46 24.48 -10.93
N ILE A 158 0.39 25.26 -11.60
CA ILE A 158 1.80 25.43 -11.26
C ILE A 158 2.13 26.91 -11.20
N VAL A 159 2.71 27.35 -10.07
CA VAL A 159 3.28 28.69 -9.92
C VAL A 159 4.78 28.59 -10.14
N VAL A 160 5.28 29.19 -11.22
CA VAL A 160 6.72 29.23 -11.53
C VAL A 160 7.30 30.50 -10.90
N SER A 161 8.20 30.32 -9.93
CA SER A 161 8.94 31.44 -9.32
C SER A 161 9.90 32.07 -10.33
N GLU A 162 10.14 33.38 -10.25
CA GLU A 162 11.08 34.13 -11.10
C GLU A 162 12.51 33.57 -11.06
N SER A 163 12.86 32.78 -10.02
CA SER A 163 14.13 32.09 -9.90
C SER A 163 14.30 30.86 -10.81
N HIS A 164 13.28 30.48 -11.59
CA HIS A 164 13.27 29.27 -12.43
C HIS A 164 13.14 29.63 -13.92
N HIS A 165 14.26 29.91 -14.58
CA HIS A 165 14.30 30.28 -16.01
C HIS A 165 14.24 29.09 -16.97
N ALA A 166 14.28 27.85 -16.47
CA ALA A 166 14.38 26.64 -17.30
C ALA A 166 13.26 26.53 -18.35
N MET A 167 12.02 26.86 -17.98
CA MET A 167 10.88 26.82 -18.90
C MET A 167 10.93 27.95 -19.94
N GLU A 168 11.50 29.11 -19.57
CA GLU A 168 11.69 30.23 -20.49
C GLU A 168 12.74 29.90 -21.56
N GLU A 169 13.83 29.23 -21.17
CA GLU A 169 14.90 28.84 -22.08
C GLU A 169 14.45 27.71 -23.03
N LEU A 170 13.74 26.71 -22.50
CA LEU A 170 13.09 25.67 -23.28
C LEU A 170 12.15 26.22 -24.36
N ASN A 171 11.42 27.29 -24.04
CA ASN A 171 10.52 27.94 -24.98
C ASN A 171 11.26 28.64 -26.13
N LYS A 172 12.51 29.06 -25.94
CA LYS A 172 13.33 29.67 -27.02
C LYS A 172 13.91 28.60 -27.94
N GLU A 173 14.24 27.43 -27.38
CA GLU A 173 14.85 26.31 -28.11
C GLU A 173 13.80 25.45 -28.87
N PHE A 174 12.54 25.50 -28.44
CA PHE A 174 11.47 24.74 -29.07
C PHE A 174 11.04 25.34 -30.42
N VAL A 175 11.38 24.65 -31.51
CA VAL A 175 10.96 25.03 -32.87
C VAL A 175 9.68 24.30 -33.28
N SER A 176 9.65 22.97 -33.15
CA SER A 176 8.47 22.15 -33.45
C SER A 176 8.60 20.73 -32.88
N ALA A 177 7.48 20.05 -32.65
CA ALA A 177 7.46 18.67 -32.18
C ALA A 177 8.21 17.71 -33.13
N GLY A 178 8.09 17.92 -34.44
CA GLY A 178 8.80 17.12 -35.44
C GLY A 178 10.32 17.30 -35.39
N ALA A 179 10.78 18.56 -35.29
CA ALA A 179 12.20 18.88 -35.15
C ALA A 179 12.79 18.30 -33.85
N MET A 180 12.07 18.44 -32.74
CA MET A 180 12.43 17.85 -31.45
C MET A 180 12.59 16.33 -31.57
N GLY A 181 11.65 15.65 -32.24
CA GLY A 181 11.72 14.20 -32.47
C GLY A 181 12.91 13.77 -33.34
N LEU A 182 13.33 14.58 -34.31
CA LEU A 182 14.50 14.29 -35.13
C LEU A 182 15.81 14.52 -34.37
N HIS A 183 15.92 15.62 -33.61
CA HIS A 183 17.09 15.92 -32.78
C HIS A 183 17.28 14.88 -31.66
N ALA A 184 16.20 14.24 -31.21
CA ALA A 184 16.23 13.18 -30.23
C ALA A 184 17.21 12.06 -30.55
N PHE A 185 17.39 11.69 -31.83
CA PHE A 185 18.26 10.58 -32.21
C PHE A 185 19.75 10.85 -31.97
N THR A 186 20.15 12.13 -31.91
CA THR A 186 21.52 12.53 -31.58
C THR A 186 21.69 12.92 -30.11
N SER A 187 20.60 12.96 -29.35
CA SER A 187 20.60 13.36 -27.95
C SER A 187 21.30 12.33 -27.06
N LEU A 188 21.92 12.81 -25.97
CA LEU A 188 22.53 11.95 -24.96
C LEU A 188 21.54 10.96 -24.31
N PRO A 189 20.29 11.35 -23.95
CA PRO A 189 19.28 10.42 -23.46
C PRO A 189 19.00 9.24 -24.41
N PHE A 190 18.95 9.48 -25.72
CA PHE A 190 18.73 8.42 -26.69
C PHE A 190 19.90 7.44 -26.75
N LEU A 191 21.14 7.93 -26.73
CA LEU A 191 22.34 7.09 -26.68
C LEU A 191 22.39 6.27 -25.39
N LEU A 192 22.07 6.86 -24.24
CA LEU A 192 21.98 6.16 -22.95
C LEU A 192 20.88 5.10 -22.94
N MET A 193 19.72 5.39 -23.54
CA MET A 193 18.65 4.41 -23.73
C MET A 193 19.15 3.22 -24.56
N LEU A 194 19.78 3.48 -25.71
CA LEU A 194 20.35 2.41 -26.55
C LEU A 194 21.42 1.60 -25.81
N ALA A 195 22.30 2.26 -25.06
CA ALA A 195 23.28 1.58 -24.22
C ALA A 195 22.61 0.67 -23.18
N GLY A 196 21.51 1.11 -22.58
CA GLY A 196 20.71 0.30 -21.64
C GLY A 196 20.09 -0.93 -22.31
N VAL A 197 19.52 -0.77 -23.51
CA VAL A 197 18.97 -1.89 -24.30
C VAL A 197 20.08 -2.87 -24.71
N ALA A 198 21.20 -2.38 -25.24
CA ALA A 198 22.33 -3.20 -25.65
C ALA A 198 22.94 -3.96 -24.47
N SER A 199 23.08 -3.29 -23.31
CA SER A 199 23.54 -3.92 -22.07
C SER A 199 22.58 -5.01 -21.60
N ALA A 200 21.26 -4.78 -21.63
CA ALA A 200 20.27 -5.79 -21.26
C ALA A 200 20.29 -6.98 -22.22
N TYR A 201 20.38 -6.75 -23.52
CA TYR A 201 20.51 -7.79 -24.54
C TYR A 201 21.74 -8.66 -24.27
N TYR A 202 22.90 -8.04 -24.08
CA TYR A 202 24.14 -8.75 -23.80
C TYR A 202 24.06 -9.55 -22.49
N CYS A 203 23.58 -8.93 -21.41
CA CYS A 203 23.51 -9.57 -20.10
C CYS A 203 22.52 -10.73 -20.01
N TYR A 204 21.41 -10.71 -20.75
CA TYR A 204 20.33 -11.70 -20.58
C TYR A 204 20.18 -12.68 -21.75
N LEU A 205 20.60 -12.34 -22.96
CA LEU A 205 20.53 -13.26 -24.11
C LEU A 205 21.91 -13.82 -24.52
N VAL A 206 22.97 -13.00 -24.45
CA VAL A 206 24.31 -13.43 -24.89
C VAL A 206 25.10 -14.09 -23.76
N ASN A 207 25.20 -13.44 -22.61
CA ASN A 207 26.02 -13.90 -21.49
C ASN A 207 25.34 -13.75 -20.12
N PRO A 208 24.47 -14.70 -19.74
CA PRO A 208 23.80 -14.72 -18.44
C PRO A 208 24.73 -14.85 -17.23
N LYS A 209 26.02 -15.14 -17.44
CA LYS A 209 27.01 -15.21 -16.35
C LYS A 209 27.34 -13.81 -15.80
N VAL A 210 27.15 -12.76 -16.59
CA VAL A 210 27.46 -11.38 -16.16
C VAL A 210 26.54 -10.94 -15.01
N PRO A 211 25.20 -11.01 -15.12
CA PRO A 211 24.32 -10.73 -13.97
C PRO A 211 24.57 -11.62 -12.76
N ALA A 212 24.87 -12.91 -12.99
CA ALA A 212 25.16 -13.85 -11.90
C ALA A 212 26.43 -13.45 -11.12
N TRP A 213 27.47 -13.00 -11.83
CA TRP A 213 28.69 -12.49 -11.24
C TRP A 213 28.45 -11.20 -10.43
N PHE A 214 27.67 -10.25 -10.96
CA PHE A 214 27.31 -9.04 -10.24
C PHE A 214 26.54 -9.35 -8.94
N CYS A 215 25.59 -10.28 -8.99
CA CYS A 215 24.84 -10.72 -7.82
C CYS A 215 25.76 -11.32 -6.75
N ALA A 216 26.68 -12.21 -7.16
CA ALA A 216 27.62 -12.85 -6.25
C ALA A 216 28.60 -11.86 -5.61
N LYS A 217 29.09 -10.87 -6.37
CA LYS A 217 30.07 -9.88 -5.87
C LYS A 217 29.43 -8.79 -5.02
N PHE A 218 28.23 -8.32 -5.40
CA PHE A 218 27.52 -7.23 -4.75
C PHE A 218 26.28 -7.71 -3.98
N GLN A 219 26.40 -8.85 -3.32
CA GLN A 219 25.26 -9.49 -2.65
C GLN A 219 24.59 -8.60 -1.60
N GLY A 220 25.33 -7.72 -0.92
CA GLY A 220 24.75 -6.76 0.04
C GLY A 220 23.83 -5.75 -0.64
N ILE A 221 24.32 -5.10 -1.70
CA ILE A 221 23.53 -4.13 -2.49
C ILE A 221 22.37 -4.85 -3.17
N TYR A 222 22.61 -6.03 -3.75
CA TYR A 222 21.56 -6.84 -4.36
C TYR A 222 20.45 -7.16 -3.35
N ARG A 223 20.79 -7.61 -2.13
CA ARG A 223 19.80 -7.88 -1.07
C ARG A 223 19.03 -6.64 -0.65
N LEU A 224 19.68 -5.48 -0.57
CA LEU A 224 19.00 -4.22 -0.25
C LEU A 224 17.96 -3.88 -1.32
N LEU A 225 18.32 -3.96 -2.59
CA LEU A 225 17.42 -3.64 -3.72
C LEU A 225 16.31 -4.70 -3.89
N ASP A 226 16.63 -5.98 -3.70
CA ASP A 226 15.68 -7.10 -3.84
C ASP A 226 14.64 -7.09 -2.72
N ASN A 227 15.02 -6.70 -1.49
CA ASN A 227 14.08 -6.44 -0.39
C ASN A 227 13.51 -5.01 -0.44
N LYS A 228 13.50 -4.34 -1.60
CA LYS A 228 12.89 -3.01 -1.80
C LYS A 228 13.31 -1.97 -0.74
N TYR A 229 14.60 -1.94 -0.40
CA TYR A 229 15.18 -1.06 0.62
C TYR A 229 14.68 -1.32 2.06
N TYR A 230 14.04 -2.45 2.32
CA TYR A 230 13.41 -2.81 3.60
C TYR A 230 12.31 -1.84 4.05
N LEU A 231 11.77 -1.04 3.14
CA LEU A 231 10.72 -0.06 3.47
C LEU A 231 9.41 -0.77 3.81
N ASP A 232 9.10 -1.88 3.15
CA ASP A 232 7.90 -2.69 3.44
C ASP A 232 8.00 -3.30 4.86
N GLU A 233 9.14 -3.90 5.19
CA GLU A 233 9.40 -4.50 6.51
C GLU A 233 9.42 -3.44 7.61
N PHE A 234 10.00 -2.27 7.35
CA PHE A 234 9.96 -1.14 8.28
C PHE A 234 8.52 -0.69 8.52
N ASN A 235 7.72 -0.52 7.46
CA ASN A 235 6.34 -0.10 7.58
C ASN A 235 5.49 -1.11 8.37
N GLU A 236 5.69 -2.40 8.13
CA GLU A 236 5.01 -3.45 8.88
C GLU A 236 5.46 -3.48 10.35
N ALA A 237 6.77 -3.41 10.60
CA ALA A 237 7.33 -3.53 11.94
C ALA A 237 7.04 -2.31 12.83
N VAL A 238 7.05 -1.11 12.25
CA VAL A 238 6.90 0.15 12.99
C VAL A 238 5.45 0.63 12.97
N PHE A 239 4.88 0.86 11.78
CA PHE A 239 3.55 1.45 11.70
C PHE A 239 2.45 0.44 11.94
N ALA A 240 2.45 -0.71 11.26
CA ALA A 240 1.36 -1.67 11.40
C ALA A 240 1.33 -2.28 12.81
N ARG A 241 2.46 -2.81 13.29
CA ARG A 241 2.54 -3.35 14.66
C ARG A 241 2.39 -2.28 15.73
N GLY A 242 2.93 -1.07 15.51
CA GLY A 242 2.75 0.05 16.43
C GLY A 242 1.27 0.42 16.58
N ALA A 243 0.54 0.53 15.48
CA ALA A 243 -0.89 0.79 15.48
C ALA A 243 -1.70 -0.33 16.16
N LEU A 244 -1.37 -1.60 15.89
CA LEU A 244 -2.02 -2.75 16.52
C LEU A 244 -1.77 -2.78 18.03
N TRP A 245 -0.54 -2.49 18.47
CA TRP A 245 -0.18 -2.43 19.88
C TRP A 245 -0.91 -1.29 20.60
N LEU A 246 -0.92 -0.09 20.01
CA LEU A 246 -1.65 1.05 20.56
C LEU A 246 -3.16 0.77 20.63
N GLY A 247 -3.74 0.22 19.56
CA GLY A 247 -5.15 -0.15 19.52
C GLY A 247 -5.49 -1.21 20.58
N GLY A 248 -4.67 -2.26 20.69
CA GLY A 248 -4.83 -3.29 21.72
C GLY A 248 -4.69 -2.76 23.15
N GLY A 249 -3.79 -1.80 23.36
CA GLY A 249 -3.62 -1.09 24.64
C GLY A 249 -4.87 -0.29 25.01
N LEU A 250 -5.38 0.52 24.07
CA LEU A 250 -6.59 1.31 24.28
C LEU A 250 -7.83 0.44 24.52
N TRP A 251 -7.97 -0.67 23.80
CA TRP A 251 -9.08 -1.61 23.98
C TRP A 251 -9.03 -2.31 25.35
N ASN A 252 -7.88 -2.88 25.73
CA ASN A 252 -7.78 -3.64 26.98
C ASN A 252 -7.81 -2.73 28.22
N ILE A 253 -7.18 -1.56 28.17
CA ILE A 253 -7.10 -0.63 29.31
C ILE A 253 -8.35 0.26 29.37
N GLY A 254 -8.72 0.86 28.23
CA GLY A 254 -9.83 1.79 28.16
C GLY A 254 -11.17 1.09 28.25
N ASP A 255 -11.45 0.19 27.31
CA ASP A 255 -12.79 -0.40 27.20
C ASP A 255 -13.03 -1.45 28.29
N LYS A 256 -12.30 -2.56 28.24
CA LYS A 256 -12.49 -3.66 29.20
C LYS A 256 -12.15 -3.27 30.64
N GLY A 257 -11.10 -2.46 30.82
CA GLY A 257 -10.62 -2.07 32.14
C GLY A 257 -11.49 -1.00 32.79
N LEU A 258 -11.58 0.17 32.15
CA LEU A 258 -12.23 1.34 32.73
C LEU A 258 -13.76 1.30 32.56
N ILE A 259 -14.25 1.01 31.36
CA ILE A 259 -15.69 1.07 31.07
C ILE A 259 -16.38 -0.15 31.67
N ASP A 260 -16.04 -1.35 31.20
CA ASP A 260 -16.71 -2.57 31.65
C ASP A 260 -16.40 -2.91 33.10
N GLY A 261 -15.13 -2.78 33.49
CA GLY A 261 -14.67 -3.12 34.83
C GLY A 261 -15.14 -2.12 35.89
N LEU A 262 -14.77 -0.85 35.74
CA LEU A 262 -14.94 0.15 36.79
C LEU A 262 -16.32 0.81 36.75
N ILE A 263 -16.82 1.17 35.57
CA ILE A 263 -18.10 1.86 35.45
C ILE A 263 -19.26 0.86 35.52
N VAL A 264 -19.28 -0.15 34.66
CA VAL A 264 -20.44 -1.07 34.56
C VAL A 264 -20.46 -2.06 35.72
N ASN A 265 -19.44 -2.92 35.84
CA ASN A 265 -19.41 -3.94 36.89
C ASN A 265 -19.18 -3.35 38.29
N GLY A 266 -18.40 -2.27 38.40
CA GLY A 266 -18.18 -1.56 39.65
C GLY A 266 -19.48 -0.96 40.22
N SER A 267 -20.27 -0.30 39.38
CA SER A 267 -21.57 0.24 39.81
C SER A 267 -22.55 -0.87 40.20
N ALA A 268 -22.63 -1.95 39.43
CA ALA A 268 -23.47 -3.10 39.77
C ALA A 268 -23.08 -3.73 41.12
N LYS A 269 -21.78 -3.92 41.37
CA LYS A 269 -21.27 -4.43 42.67
C LYS A 269 -21.58 -3.49 43.82
N MET A 270 -21.45 -2.18 43.61
CA MET A 270 -21.77 -1.17 44.64
C MET A 270 -23.24 -1.22 45.04
N VAL A 271 -24.15 -1.30 44.05
CA VAL A 271 -25.60 -1.44 44.29
C VAL A 271 -25.90 -2.75 45.02
N GLY A 272 -25.30 -3.86 44.59
CA GLY A 272 -25.47 -5.17 45.26
C GLY A 272 -24.98 -5.17 46.72
N TRP A 273 -23.83 -4.55 46.97
CA TRP A 273 -23.29 -4.37 48.33
C TRP A 273 -24.21 -3.51 49.19
N PHE A 274 -24.68 -2.37 48.67
CA PHE A 274 -25.59 -1.49 49.38
C PHE A 274 -26.92 -2.18 49.69
N SER A 275 -27.48 -2.93 48.75
CA SER A 275 -28.70 -3.74 48.96
C SER A 275 -28.50 -4.78 50.07
N THR A 276 -27.33 -5.42 50.12
CA THR A 276 -27.00 -6.39 51.18
C THR A 276 -26.92 -5.72 52.55
N LEU A 277 -26.36 -4.51 52.62
CA LEU A 277 -26.28 -3.72 53.85
C LEU A 277 -27.68 -3.29 54.33
N VAL A 278 -28.52 -2.77 53.42
CA VAL A 278 -29.91 -2.38 53.73
C VAL A 278 -30.74 -3.58 54.17
N ARG A 279 -30.55 -4.76 53.57
CA ARG A 279 -31.26 -5.99 53.96
C ARG A 279 -31.01 -6.38 55.42
N GLN A 280 -29.83 -6.10 55.97
CA GLN A 280 -29.52 -6.40 57.37
C GLN A 280 -30.28 -5.50 58.37
N ILE A 281 -30.79 -4.34 57.93
CA ILE A 281 -31.62 -3.45 58.76
C ILE A 281 -33.00 -4.09 59.03
N GLN A 282 -33.44 -5.01 58.17
CA GLN A 282 -34.68 -5.78 58.39
C GLN A 282 -34.44 -6.91 59.40
N SER A 283 -34.65 -6.62 60.68
CA SER A 283 -34.40 -7.56 61.78
C SER A 283 -35.52 -8.59 62.00
N GLY A 284 -36.68 -8.45 61.35
CA GLY A 284 -37.84 -9.35 61.50
C GLY A 284 -38.64 -9.17 62.80
N TYR A 285 -38.17 -8.38 63.75
CA TYR A 285 -38.88 -8.09 64.99
C TYR A 285 -39.89 -6.95 64.83
N ILE A 286 -41.15 -7.19 65.22
CA ILE A 286 -42.27 -6.24 65.08
C ILE A 286 -41.97 -4.88 65.75
N TYR A 287 -41.30 -4.87 66.90
CA TYR A 287 -40.97 -3.64 67.64
C TYR A 287 -40.01 -2.70 66.88
N HIS A 288 -39.08 -3.24 66.07
CA HIS A 288 -38.19 -2.41 65.25
C HIS A 288 -39.00 -1.65 64.18
N TYR A 289 -39.97 -2.32 63.55
CA TYR A 289 -40.84 -1.69 62.57
C TYR A 289 -41.74 -0.62 63.22
N ALA A 290 -42.34 -0.93 64.38
CA ALA A 290 -43.16 0.05 65.12
C ALA A 290 -42.36 1.30 65.50
N PHE A 291 -41.12 1.13 65.97
CA PHE A 291 -40.22 2.23 66.30
C PHE A 291 -39.89 3.11 65.09
N VAL A 292 -39.54 2.50 63.94
CA VAL A 292 -39.27 3.23 62.68
C VAL A 292 -40.52 3.99 62.20
N MET A 293 -41.71 3.40 62.31
CA MET A 293 -42.96 4.08 61.92
C MET A 293 -43.23 5.33 62.77
N ILE A 294 -43.06 5.25 64.09
CA ILE A 294 -43.26 6.40 64.99
C ILE A 294 -42.29 7.53 64.64
N ILE A 295 -41.00 7.20 64.44
CA ILE A 295 -39.99 8.18 64.01
C ILE A 295 -40.33 8.77 62.65
N GLY A 296 -40.79 7.95 61.70
CA GLY A 296 -41.19 8.39 60.37
C GLY A 296 -42.37 9.37 60.40
N VAL A 297 -43.41 9.08 61.17
CA VAL A 297 -44.56 9.97 61.35
C VAL A 297 -44.14 11.27 62.05
N LEU A 298 -43.34 11.18 63.12
CA LEU A 298 -42.84 12.35 63.83
C LEU A 298 -41.99 13.23 62.91
N GLY A 299 -41.05 12.64 62.17
CA GLY A 299 -40.21 13.36 61.20
C GLY A 299 -41.02 13.99 60.08
N PHE A 300 -42.02 13.28 59.55
CA PHE A 300 -42.94 13.83 58.56
C PHE A 300 -43.72 15.02 59.10
N LEU A 301 -44.25 14.93 60.33
CA LEU A 301 -44.94 16.04 60.99
C LEU A 301 -44.00 17.23 61.22
N ILE A 302 -42.75 17.01 61.65
CA ILE A 302 -41.75 18.09 61.82
C ILE A 302 -41.43 18.77 60.48
N TYR A 303 -41.26 17.99 59.41
CA TYR A 303 -40.94 18.52 58.08
C TYR A 303 -42.12 19.27 57.45
N PHE A 304 -43.33 18.71 57.56
CA PHE A 304 -44.54 19.25 56.92
C PHE A 304 -45.23 20.33 57.74
N MET A 305 -45.13 20.26 59.07
CA MET A 305 -45.59 21.28 60.00
C MET A 305 -44.36 21.91 60.67
N PRO A 306 -43.60 22.75 59.95
CA PRO A 306 -42.53 23.50 60.57
C PRO A 306 -43.15 24.34 61.69
N PHE A 307 -42.77 24.02 62.93
CA PHE A 307 -43.34 24.63 64.11
C PHE A 307 -43.36 26.17 63.96
N PRO A 308 -44.50 26.84 64.15
CA PRO A 308 -44.61 28.30 64.04
C PRO A 308 -43.90 29.06 65.18
N PHE A 309 -42.94 28.45 65.88
CA PHE A 309 -42.32 28.99 67.10
C PHE A 309 -40.91 29.54 66.91
N VAL A 310 -40.51 29.87 65.69
CA VAL A 310 -39.32 30.72 65.47
C VAL A 310 -39.73 31.91 64.61
N LYS A 311 -40.16 32.98 65.29
CA LYS A 311 -39.93 34.37 64.87
C LYS A 311 -38.63 34.83 65.53
#